data_AF-A0A966YC63-F1
#
_entry.id   AF-A0A966YC63-F1
#
_cell.length_a   1.000
_cell.length_b   1.000
_cell.length_c   1.000
_cell.angle_alpha   90.00
_cell.angle_beta   90.00
_cell.angle_gamma   90.00
#
_symmetry.space_group_name_H-M   'P 1'
#
loop_
_entity.id
_entity.type
_entity.pdbx_description
1 polymer ?
#
loop_
_entity_poly.entity_id
_entity_poly.type
_entity_poly.pdbx_seq_one_letter_code
_entity_poly.pdbx_strand_id
1 'polypeptide(L)' 'GGMGGGGMGMCWVAREVYGPENPKWLMFRGWLLQDAPDWPVTLYAAYGEDFAAWIHDKPAIKAGVTWLMDKAIE' A
#
# COMPACT_ATOMS: atom_id res chain seq x y z
N GLY A 1 -24.13 0.82 -6.36
CA GLY A 1 -23.36 -0.32 -5.88
C GLY A 1 -22.78 0.06 -4.54
N GLY A 2 -23.01 -0.76 -3.51
CA GLY A 2 -22.50 -0.50 -2.18
C GLY A 2 -21.03 -0.87 -2.00
N MET A 3 -20.61 -0.79 -0.73
CA MET A 3 -19.29 -1.09 -0.13
C MET A 3 -18.32 0.10 -0.25
N GLY A 4 -18.01 0.86 0.82
CA GLY A 4 -17.80 0.45 2.20
C GLY A 4 -16.29 0.27 2.41
N GLY A 5 -15.61 1.23 3.04
CA GLY A 5 -14.16 1.17 3.27
C GLY A 5 -13.38 2.49 3.08
N GLY A 6 -14.06 3.64 3.01
CA GLY A 6 -13.37 4.93 2.99
C GLY A 6 -12.81 5.28 4.37
N GLY A 7 -11.48 5.18 4.55
CA GLY A 7 -10.79 5.92 5.62
C GLY A 7 -9.54 5.27 6.19
N MET A 8 -9.50 3.94 6.31
CA MET A 8 -8.41 3.24 7.02
C MET A 8 -7.84 2.02 6.27
N GLY A 9 -8.23 1.80 5.02
CA GLY A 9 -7.94 0.57 4.27
C GLY A 9 -7.18 0.72 2.95
N MET A 10 -6.30 1.71 2.81
CA MET A 10 -5.46 1.85 1.60
C MET A 10 -4.02 2.22 1.93
N CYS A 11 -3.53 1.77 3.09
CA CYS A 11 -2.17 2.03 3.54
C CYS A 11 -1.57 0.90 4.37
N TRP A 12 -2.16 -0.30 4.39
CA TRP A 12 -1.62 -1.44 5.15
C TRP A 12 -0.21 -1.81 4.70
N VAL A 13 -0.03 -2.10 3.40
CA VAL A 13 1.28 -2.47 2.85
C VAL A 13 2.27 -1.31 3.03
N ALA A 14 1.88 -0.09 2.67
CA ALA A 14 2.77 1.07 2.79
C ALA A 14 3.19 1.34 4.25
N ARG A 15 2.29 1.20 5.23
CA ARG A 15 2.62 1.32 6.66
C ARG A 15 3.48 0.18 7.17
N GLU A 16 3.25 -1.05 6.70
CA GLU A 16 4.03 -2.22 7.08
C GLU A 16 5.47 -2.13 6.55
N VAL A 17 5.64 -1.53 5.36
CA VAL A 17 6.90 -1.45 4.64
C VAL A 17 7.72 -0.23 5.06
N TYR A 18 7.12 0.95 5.08
CA TYR A 18 7.82 2.20 5.44
C TYR A 18 7.85 2.48 6.95
N GLY A 19 6.91 1.90 7.69
CA GLY A 19 6.68 2.20 9.10
C GLY A 19 5.76 3.41 9.30
N PRO A 20 5.13 3.52 10.49
CA PRO A 20 4.20 4.61 10.83
C PRO A 20 4.89 5.99 10.88
N GLU A 21 6.20 6.02 11.09
CA GLU A 21 7.00 7.24 11.28
C GLU A 21 7.44 7.90 9.96
N ASN A 22 7.35 7.17 8.84
CA ASN A 22 7.91 7.61 7.57
C ASN A 22 6.83 8.22 6.66
N PRO A 23 6.90 9.49 6.24
CA PRO A 23 5.85 10.12 5.43
C PRO A 23 5.70 9.53 4.02
N LYS A 24 6.62 8.66 3.55
CA LYS A 24 6.52 8.00 2.23
C LYS A 24 5.22 7.22 2.03
N TRP A 25 4.63 6.66 3.10
CA TRP A 25 3.34 5.96 2.98
C TRP A 25 2.20 6.89 2.55
N LEU A 26 2.28 8.19 2.85
CA LEU A 26 1.31 9.20 2.40
C LEU A 26 1.48 9.51 0.92
N MET A 27 2.73 9.58 0.44
CA MET A 27 3.05 9.80 -0.97
C MET A 27 2.52 8.66 -1.83
N PHE A 28 2.80 7.42 -1.43
CA PHE A 28 2.29 6.24 -2.13
C PHE A 28 0.77 6.19 -2.13
N ARG A 29 0.13 6.53 -1.00
CA ARG A 29 -1.34 6.63 -0.92
C ARG A 29 -1.87 7.70 -1.88
N GLY A 30 -1.21 8.85 -1.98
CA GLY A 30 -1.57 9.91 -2.91
C GLY A 30 -1.53 9.43 -4.36
N TRP A 31 -0.41 8.85 -4.77
CA TRP A 31 -0.23 8.24 -6.09
C TRP A 31 -1.26 7.14 -6.36
N LEU A 32 -1.50 6.24 -5.40
CA LEU A 32 -2.47 5.16 -5.54
C LEU A 32 -3.90 5.68 -5.75
N LEU A 33 -4.25 6.83 -5.17
CA LEU A 33 -5.60 7.40 -5.27
C LEU A 33 -5.79 8.37 -6.45
N GLN A 34 -4.71 8.96 -6.95
CA GLN A 34 -4.75 10.00 -8.00
C GLN A 34 -4.25 9.50 -9.36
N ASP A 35 -3.15 8.74 -9.36
CA ASP A 35 -2.45 8.33 -10.58
C ASP A 35 -2.67 6.85 -10.92
N ALA A 36 -2.90 5.99 -9.93
CA ALA A 36 -3.11 4.58 -10.20
C ALA A 36 -4.50 4.32 -10.79
N PRO A 37 -4.61 3.40 -11.77
CA PRO A 37 -5.90 3.03 -12.34
C PRO A 37 -6.83 2.36 -11.30
N ASP A 38 -8.13 2.29 -11.57
CA ASP A 38 -9.10 1.75 -10.59
C ASP A 38 -8.90 0.27 -10.26
N TRP A 39 -8.38 -0.53 -11.19
CA TRP A 39 -8.18 -1.96 -11.00
C TRP A 39 -7.09 -2.31 -9.97
N PRO A 40 -5.87 -1.70 -9.93
CA PRO A 40 -4.91 -1.95 -8.86
C PRO A 40 -5.40 -1.38 -7.52
N VAL A 41 -6.15 -0.28 -7.51
CA VAL A 41 -6.76 0.25 -6.29
C VAL A 41 -7.72 -0.77 -5.69
N THR A 42 -8.59 -1.35 -6.52
CA THR A 42 -9.56 -2.37 -6.08
C THR A 42 -8.85 -3.64 -5.62
N LEU A 43 -7.81 -4.09 -6.35
CA LEU A 43 -7.01 -5.25 -5.98
C LEU A 43 -6.28 -5.02 -4.64
N TYR A 44 -5.71 -3.83 -4.46
CA TYR A 44 -5.02 -3.44 -3.24
C TYR A 44 -5.99 -3.30 -2.07
N ALA A 45 -7.21 -2.78 -2.29
CA ALA A 45 -8.23 -2.73 -1.26
C ALA A 45 -8.73 -4.12 -0.86
N ALA A 46 -8.83 -5.05 -1.82
CA ALA A 46 -9.31 -6.40 -1.58
C ALA A 46 -8.27 -7.32 -0.91
N TYR A 47 -6.98 -7.19 -1.26
CA TYR A 47 -5.92 -8.11 -0.82
C TYR A 47 -4.79 -7.43 -0.04
N GLY A 48 -4.78 -6.10 0.08
CA GLY A 48 -3.67 -5.36 0.67
C GLY A 48 -3.46 -5.62 2.16
N GLU A 49 -4.54 -5.94 2.90
CA GLU A 49 -4.44 -6.30 4.32
C GLU A 49 -3.77 -7.67 4.51
N ASP A 50 -4.24 -8.71 3.81
CA ASP A 50 -3.62 -10.04 3.79
C ASP A 50 -2.17 -9.98 3.30
N PHE A 51 -1.90 -9.19 2.25
CA PHE A 51 -0.55 -9.01 1.73
C PHE A 51 0.35 -8.34 2.78
N ALA A 52 -0.12 -7.30 3.47
CA ALA A 52 0.63 -6.65 4.54
C ALA A 52 0.96 -7.64 5.67
N ALA A 53 -0.01 -8.43 6.13
CA ALA A 53 0.20 -9.46 7.13
C ALA A 53 1.17 -10.55 6.65
N TRP A 54 1.15 -10.90 5.36
CA TRP A 54 2.04 -11.91 4.80
C TRP A 54 3.50 -11.44 4.63
N ILE A 55 3.71 -10.16 4.30
CA ILE A 55 5.06 -9.58 4.18
C ILE A 55 5.67 -9.17 5.52
N HIS A 56 4.86 -9.07 6.58
CA HIS A 56 5.29 -8.71 7.93
C HIS A 56 6.51 -9.53 8.38
N ASP A 57 6.44 -10.85 8.19
CA ASP A 57 7.46 -11.82 8.61
C ASP A 57 8.60 -12.00 7.57
N LYS A 58 8.55 -11.29 6.43
CA LYS A 58 9.48 -11.47 5.31
C LYS A 58 10.27 -10.19 5.00
N PRO A 59 11.38 -9.92 5.71
CA PRO A 59 12.15 -8.68 5.54
C PRO A 59 12.71 -8.51 4.12
N ALA A 60 13.09 -9.60 3.44
CA ALA A 60 13.58 -9.54 2.06
C ALA A 60 12.50 -9.08 1.06
N ILE A 61 11.27 -9.58 1.21
CA ILE A 61 10.14 -9.17 0.37
C ILE A 61 9.74 -7.73 0.71
N LYS A 62 9.72 -7.38 2.00
CA LYS A 62 9.45 -6.03 2.46
C LYS A 62 10.39 -5.02 1.79
N ALA A 63 11.70 -5.30 1.75
CA ALA A 63 12.67 -4.45 1.06
C ALA A 63 12.41 -4.32 -0.46
N GLY A 64 12.04 -5.42 -1.13
CA GLY A 64 11.65 -5.39 -2.55
C GLY A 64 10.40 -4.55 -2.79
N VAL A 65 9.39 -4.67 -1.93
CA VAL A 65 8.17 -3.85 -1.98
C VAL A 65 8.49 -2.38 -1.67
N THR A 66 9.39 -2.09 -0.72
CA THR A 66 9.86 -0.72 -0.45
C THR A 66 10.42 -0.09 -1.72
N TRP A 67 11.30 -0.81 -2.41
CA TRP A 67 11.94 -0.32 -3.63
C TRP A 67 10.91 -0.11 -4.76
N LEU A 68 9.97 -1.04 -4.93
CA LEU A 68 8.90 -0.92 -5.92
C LEU A 68 7.96 0.25 -5.63
N MET A 69 7.62 0.46 -4.36
CA MET A 69 6.84 1.61 -3.91
C MET A 69 7.60 2.91 -4.11
N ASP A 70 8.91 2.95 -3.83
CA ASP A 70 9.75 4.14 -4.06
C ASP A 70 9.75 4.49 -5.55
N LYS A 71 9.85 3.48 -6.42
CA LYS A 71 9.77 3.66 -7.88
C LYS A 71 8.40 4.10 -8.39
N ALA A 72 7.33 3.83 -7.66
CA ALA A 72 5.99 4.28 -8.03
C ALA A 72 5.75 5.76 -7.66
N ILE A 73 6.45 6.27 -6.65
CA ILE A 73 6.35 7.67 -6.18
C ILE A 73 7.48 8.58 -6.69
N GLU A 74 8.47 8.03 -7.38
CA GLU A 74 9.60 8.71 -8.02
C GLU A 74 9.25 9.15 -9.46
#